data_AF-A0A840IL17-F1
#
_entry.id   AF-A0A840IL17-F1
#
_cell.length_a   1.000
_cell.length_b   1.000
_cell.length_c   1.000
_cell.angle_alpha   90.00
_cell.angle_beta   90.00
_cell.angle_gamma   90.00
#
_symmetry.space_group_name_H-M   'P 1'
#
loop_
_entity.id
_entity.type
_entity.pdbx_description
1 polymer ?
#
loop_
_entity_poly.entity_id
_entity_poly.type
_entity_poly.pdbx_seq_one_letter_code
_entity_poly.pdbx_strand_id
1 'polypeptide(L)' 'MTSVDQLEYFTRQLEEAAARLRGGELEPEQAARLVEECARVAGDAANELDRRVRAAADPPAPGQTTLPTQTS' A
#
# COMPACT_ATOMS: atom_id res chain seq x y z
N MET A 1 -5.95 -13.19 3.09
CA MET A 1 -5.30 -12.02 3.70
C MET A 1 -6.22 -10.84 3.47
N THR A 2 -6.74 -10.22 4.54
CA THR A 2 -7.61 -9.06 4.38
C THR A 2 -6.77 -7.85 4.02
N SER A 3 -7.40 -6.81 3.47
CA SER A 3 -6.71 -5.55 3.22
C SER A 3 -6.02 -5.04 4.50
N VAL A 4 -6.66 -5.05 5.67
CA VAL A 4 -6.01 -4.61 6.93
C VAL A 4 -4.68 -5.34 7.18
N ASP A 5 -4.66 -6.66 7.01
CA ASP A 5 -3.44 -7.47 7.14
C ASP A 5 -2.33 -7.03 6.15
N GLN A 6 -2.70 -6.57 4.95
CA GLN A 6 -1.75 -6.09 3.95
C GLN A 6 -1.08 -4.77 4.34
N LEU A 7 -1.81 -3.87 5.00
CA LEU A 7 -1.25 -2.59 5.45
C LEU A 7 -0.31 -2.79 6.64
N GLU A 8 -0.72 -3.64 7.59
CA GLU A 8 0.13 -4.08 8.72
C GLU A 8 1.42 -4.74 8.23
N TYR A 9 1.33 -5.57 7.19
CA TYR A 9 2.51 -6.16 6.55
C TYR A 9 3.47 -5.09 6.00
N PHE A 10 2.96 -4.09 5.28
CA PHE A 10 3.81 -3.01 4.76
C PHE A 10 4.44 -2.17 5.87
N THR A 11 3.68 -1.86 6.93
CA THR A 11 4.20 -1.14 8.10
C THR A 11 5.36 -1.90 8.74
N ARG A 12 5.19 -3.21 8.97
CA ARG A 12 6.24 -4.05 9.55
C ARG A 12 7.50 -4.08 8.70
N GLN A 13 7.36 -4.22 7.38
CA GLN A 13 8.51 -4.19 6.46
C GLN A 13 9.28 -2.86 6.54
N LEU A 14 8.57 -1.74 6.66
CA LEU A 14 9.18 -0.42 6.80
C LEU A 14 9.89 -0.26 8.15
N GLU A 15 9.30 -0.75 9.24
CA GLU A 15 9.90 -0.70 10.58
C GLU A 15 11.20 -1.52 10.65
N GLU A 16 11.20 -2.73 10.09
CA GLU A 16 12.37 -3.61 10.03
C GLU A 16 13.50 -2.96 9.21
N ALA A 17 13.17 -2.37 8.05
CA ALA A 17 14.14 -1.65 7.23
C ALA A 17 14.70 -0.40 7.93
N ALA A 18 13.84 0.37 8.60
CA ALA A 18 14.25 1.54 9.37
C ALA A 18 15.15 1.17 10.57
N ALA A 19 14.87 0.04 11.24
CA ALA A 19 15.72 -0.48 12.29
C ALA A 19 17.12 -0.82 11.77
N ARG A 20 17.22 -1.44 10.59
CA ARG A 20 18.52 -1.76 9.95
C ARG A 20 19.30 -0.51 9.55
N LEU A 21 18.62 0.52 9.01
CA LEU A 21 19.24 1.80 8.69
C LEU A 21 19.80 2.49 9.94
N ARG A 22 19.02 2.51 11.05
CA ARG A 22 19.48 3.09 12.33
C ARG A 22 20.62 2.30 12.97
N GLY A 23 20.71 1.00 12.69
CA GLY A 23 21.81 0.16 13.14
C GLY A 23 23.17 0.64 12.63
N GLY A 24 23.22 1.31 11.48
CA GLY A 24 24.46 1.90 10.94
C GLY A 24 25.50 0.89 10.45
N GLU A 25 25.15 -0.40 10.38
CA GLU A 25 26.02 -1.49 9.92
C GLU A 25 25.97 -1.69 8.39
N LEU A 26 25.21 -0.85 7.67
CA LEU A 26 25.01 -0.97 6.23
C LEU A 26 26.00 -0.09 5.48
N GLU A 27 26.63 -0.67 4.46
CA GLU A 27 27.41 0.10 3.48
C GLU A 27 26.51 1.11 2.75
N PRO A 28 27.07 2.24 2.27
CA PRO A 28 26.30 3.31 1.62
C PRO A 28 25.36 2.83 0.50
N GLU A 29 25.85 2.01 -0.43
CA GLU A 29 25.02 1.42 -1.49
C GLU A 29 23.90 0.51 -0.95
N GLN A 30 24.16 -0.23 0.14
CA GLN A 30 23.14 -1.08 0.75
C GLN A 30 22.07 -0.26 1.45
N ALA A 31 22.47 0.82 2.14
CA ALA A 31 21.54 1.76 2.74
C ALA A 31 20.69 2.46 1.67
N ALA A 32 21.29 2.90 0.56
CA ALA A 32 20.56 3.52 -0.55
C ALA A 32 19.50 2.59 -1.15
N ARG A 33 19.87 1.34 -1.46
CA ARG A 33 18.92 0.33 -1.95
C ARG A 33 17.81 0.05 -0.94
N LEU A 34 18.14 -0.02 0.35
CA LEU A 34 17.14 -0.25 1.39
C LEU A 34 16.15 0.92 1.50
N VAL A 35 16.61 2.16 1.35
CA VAL A 35 15.75 3.36 1.31
C VAL A 35 14.86 3.37 0.06
N GLU A 36 15.38 2.99 -1.11
CA GLU A 36 14.58 2.85 -2.33
C GLU A 36 13.46 1.82 -2.16
N GLU A 37 13.77 0.67 -1.56
CA GLU A 37 12.77 -0.36 -1.25
C GLU A 37 11.73 0.15 -0.24
N CYS A 38 12.14 0.91 0.78
CA CYS A 38 11.20 1.57 1.69
C CYS A 38 10.26 2.53 0.95
N ALA A 39 10.79 3.35 0.04
CA ALA A 39 9.98 4.28 -0.74
C ALA A 39 8.94 3.56 -1.60
N ARG A 40 9.33 2.44 -2.22
CA ARG A 40 8.44 1.57 -3.00
C ARG A 40 7.32 1.00 -2.13
N VAL A 41 7.66 0.40 -0.99
CA VAL A 41 6.69 -0.19 -0.06
C VAL A 41 5.74 0.86 0.51
N ALA A 42 6.24 2.04 0.86
CA ALA A 42 5.41 3.15 1.33
C ALA A 42 4.41 3.63 0.25
N GLY A 43 4.85 3.67 -1.02
CA GLY A 43 3.97 3.97 -2.16
C GLY A 43 2.85 2.94 -2.32
N ASP A 44 3.19 1.66 -2.22
CA ASP A 44 2.19 0.57 -2.30
C ASP A 44 1.17 0.64 -1.15
N ALA A 45 1.64 0.91 0.07
CA ALA A 45 0.78 1.11 1.24
C ALA A 45 -0.15 2.32 1.07
N ALA A 46 0.37 3.45 0.57
CA ALA A 46 -0.42 4.65 0.33
C ALA A 46 -1.51 4.42 -0.73
N ASN A 47 -1.18 3.72 -1.82
CA ASN A 47 -2.14 3.37 -2.87
C ASN A 47 -3.25 2.45 -2.35
N GLU A 48 -2.89 1.46 -1.52
CA GLU A 48 -3.86 0.57 -0.90
C GLU A 48 -4.75 1.31 0.11
N LEU A 49 -4.19 2.24 0.88
CA LEU A 49 -4.97 3.09 1.78
C LEU A 49 -5.95 3.99 1.01
N ASP A 50 -5.50 4.65 -0.07
CA ASP A 50 -6.35 5.50 -0.92
C ASP A 50 -7.53 4.69 -1.50
N ARG A 51 -7.27 3.48 -2.01
CA ARG A 51 -8.31 2.57 -2.50
C ARG A 51 -9.37 2.29 -1.44
N ARG A 52 -8.98 2.07 -0.18
CA ARG A 52 -9.93 1.85 0.92
C ARG A 52 -10.72 3.08 1.26
N VAL A 53 -10.06 4.24 1.35
CA VAL A 53 -10.73 5.50 1.65
C VAL A 53 -11.81 5.77 0.60
N ARG A 54 -11.51 5.53 -0.69
CA ARG A 54 -12.49 5.65 -1.77
C ARG A 54 -13.61 4.62 -1.66
N ALA A 55 -13.28 3.34 -1.44
CA ALA A 55 -14.27 2.28 -1.30
C ALA A 55 -15.19 2.45 -0.07
N ALA A 56 -14.68 3.04 1.01
CA ALA A 56 -15.47 3.37 2.20
C ALA A 56 -16.31 4.65 2.01
N ALA A 57 -15.86 5.58 1.18
CA ALA A 57 -16.56 6.84 0.90
C ALA A 57 -17.71 6.68 -0.12
N ASP A 58 -17.70 5.62 -0.93
CA ASP A 58 -18.73 5.36 -1.94
C ASP A 58 -19.52 4.08 -1.61
N PRO A 59 -20.52 4.14 -0.71
CA PRO A 59 -21.51 3.08 -0.67
C PRO A 59 -22.25 3.09 -2.02
N PRO A 60 -22.39 1.96 -2.74
CA PRO A 60 -23.11 1.95 -4.00
C PRO A 60 -24.50 2.53 -3.76
N ALA A 61 -24.81 3.64 -4.43
CA ALA A 61 -26.11 4.27 -4.31
C ALA A 61 -27.19 3.21 -4.62
N PRO A 62 -28.22 3.05 -3.76
CA PRO A 62 -29.31 2.13 -4.06
C PRO A 62 -29.96 2.56 -5.40
N GLY A 63 -29.77 1.76 -6.45
CA GLY A 63 -30.24 2.07 -7.80
C GLY A 63 -29.18 2.03 -8.91
N GLN A 64 -27.89 1.85 -8.60
CA GLN A 64 -26.84 1.60 -9.61
C GLN A 64 -26.93 0.16 -10.15
N THR A 65 -28.03 -0.13 -10.84
CA THR A 65 -28.16 -1.32 -11.69
C THR A 65 -27.23 -1.13 -12.86
N THR A 66 -26.24 -2.02 -13.03
CA THR A 66 -25.38 -2.09 -14.21
C THR A 66 -26.25 -2.00 -15.47
N LEU A 67 -26.04 -0.96 -16.28
CA LEU A 67 -26.75 -0.78 -17.54
C LEU A 67 -26.50 -2.03 -18.39
N PRO A 68 -27.50 -2.85 -18.74
CA PRO A 68 -27.26 -3.99 -19.61
C PRO A 68 -26.80 -3.43 -20.96
N THR A 69 -25.59 -3.79 -21.37
CA THR A 69 -25.04 -3.48 -22.67
C THR A 69 -25.96 -4.08 -23.73
N GLN A 70 -26.88 -3.26 -24.26
CA GLN A 70 -27.74 -3.69 -25.36
C GLN A 70 -26.88 -3.68 -26.63
N THR A 71 -26.60 -4.87 -27.14
CA THR A 71 -26.07 -5.09 -28.49
C THR A 71 -27.14 -4.70 -29.51
N SER A 72 -26.80 -3.82 -30.44
CA SER A 72 -27.49 -3.64 -31.73
C SER A 72 -26.47 -3.66 -32.84
#